data_AF-A0A0N4Z246-F1
#
_entry.id   AF-A0A0N4Z246-F1
#
_cell.length_a   1.000
_cell.length_b   1.000
_cell.length_c   1.000
_cell.angle_alpha   90.00
_cell.angle_beta   90.00
_cell.angle_gamma   90.00
#
_symmetry.space_group_name_H-M   'P 1'
#
loop_
_entity.id
_entity.type
_entity.pdbx_description
1 polymer ?
#
loop_
_entity_poly.entity_id
_entity_poly.type
_entity_poly.pdbx_seq_one_letter_code
_entity_poly.pdbx_strand_id
1 'polypeptide(L)'
;MIFAPRQVLTRHFWNSSRRKEFLSLNLSSKSQFHFGPLLSKINFKDGLSPPLNLKDIKQENVTVPALESMEASQMYHLLRLYQISPINGITKLRERSLLLHCLDNQLRNEDYESINVMEENDVITQLYIRRIIFKNDEDVDILRNRLKEWVKYSEGIYEKGNESLILYAPVVAQGIGLEK
;
A
#
# COMPACT_ATOMS: atom_id res chain seq x y z
N MET A 1 -28.49 -8.88 1.31
CA MET A 1 -28.00 -9.07 2.69
C MET A 1 -27.11 -10.30 2.69
N ILE A 2 -25.79 -10.14 2.72
CA ILE A 2 -24.85 -11.25 2.94
C ILE A 2 -24.00 -10.83 4.13
N PHE A 3 -24.36 -11.34 5.30
CA PHE A 3 -23.52 -11.29 6.49
C PHE A 3 -22.16 -11.90 6.12
N ALA A 4 -21.07 -11.15 6.26
CA ALA A 4 -19.72 -11.66 6.19
C ALA A 4 -19.24 -11.95 7.62
N PRO A 5 -19.42 -13.18 8.15
CA PRO A 5 -19.17 -13.47 9.57
C PRO A 5 -17.66 -13.56 9.87
N ARG A 6 -16.79 -13.42 8.86
CA ARG A 6 -15.36 -13.71 8.95
C ARG A 6 -14.54 -12.65 9.70
N GLN A 7 -15.06 -11.44 9.90
CA GLN A 7 -14.28 -10.37 10.54
C GLN A 7 -14.49 -10.25 12.05
N VAL A 8 -15.64 -10.67 12.57
CA VAL A 8 -15.94 -10.55 14.01
C VAL A 8 -15.44 -11.76 14.81
N LEU A 9 -15.43 -12.95 14.19
CA LEU A 9 -14.99 -14.20 14.86
C LEU A 9 -13.48 -14.45 14.85
N THR A 10 -12.67 -13.68 14.12
CA THR A 10 -11.22 -13.95 13.97
C THR A 10 -10.35 -13.12 14.90
N ARG A 11 -10.86 -12.00 15.45
CA ARG A 11 -10.08 -11.11 16.33
C ARG A 11 -9.71 -11.75 17.67
N HIS A 12 -10.51 -12.70 18.16
CA HIS A 12 -10.30 -13.38 19.44
C HIS A 12 -9.50 -14.69 19.36
N PHE A 13 -9.15 -15.20 18.16
CA PHE A 13 -8.53 -16.53 18.01
C PHE A 13 -7.14 -16.51 17.39
N TRP A 14 -6.64 -15.34 16.99
CA TRP A 14 -5.36 -15.24 16.29
C TRP A 14 -4.33 -14.63 17.23
N ASN A 15 -3.30 -15.42 17.56
CA ASN A 15 -2.10 -14.86 18.19
C ASN A 15 -1.40 -13.90 17.20
N SER A 16 -0.62 -12.94 17.72
CA SER A 16 0.03 -11.90 16.90
C SER A 16 0.87 -12.49 15.76
N SER A 17 1.56 -13.61 16.02
CA SER A 17 2.37 -14.31 15.02
C SER A 17 1.54 -14.85 13.84
N ARG A 18 0.43 -15.55 14.08
CA ARG A 18 -0.45 -16.04 12.99
C ARG A 18 -1.09 -14.90 12.21
N ARG A 19 -1.39 -13.78 12.86
CA ARG A 19 -1.89 -12.57 12.18
C ARG A 19 -0.84 -12.00 11.24
N LYS A 20 0.40 -11.85 11.69
CA LYS A 20 1.52 -11.38 10.87
C LYS A 20 1.75 -12.30 9.68
N GLU A 21 1.81 -13.61 9.93
CA GLU A 21 1.96 -14.64 8.90
C GLU A 21 0.89 -14.50 7.82
N PHE A 22 -0.39 -14.52 8.21
CA PHE A 22 -1.49 -14.39 7.26
C PHE A 22 -1.44 -13.08 6.46
N LEU A 23 -1.17 -11.94 7.11
CA LEU A 23 -1.13 -10.65 6.43
C LEU A 23 0.06 -10.57 5.46
N SER A 24 1.22 -11.12 5.85
CA SER A 24 2.40 -11.21 4.97
C SER A 24 2.09 -12.08 3.74
N LEU A 25 1.56 -13.30 3.93
CA LEU A 25 1.19 -14.20 2.84
C LEU A 25 0.13 -13.61 1.92
N ASN A 26 -0.89 -12.97 2.49
CA ASN A 26 -1.94 -12.33 1.73
C ASN A 26 -1.38 -11.20 0.87
N LEU A 27 -0.48 -10.38 1.43
CA LEU A 27 0.11 -9.27 0.72
C LEU A 27 1.04 -9.76 -0.40
N SER A 28 1.92 -10.72 -0.11
CA SER A 28 2.81 -11.35 -1.10
C SER A 28 2.04 -11.94 -2.27
N SER A 29 0.97 -12.69 -1.98
CA SER A 29 0.10 -13.26 -3.00
C SER A 29 -0.55 -12.16 -3.86
N LYS A 30 -1.12 -11.14 -3.22
CA LYS A 30 -1.75 -10.01 -3.93
C LYS A 30 -0.77 -9.26 -4.82
N SER A 31 0.44 -9.01 -4.33
CA SER A 31 1.49 -8.36 -5.08
C SER A 31 1.87 -9.19 -6.31
N GLN A 32 2.08 -10.49 -6.14
CA GLN A 32 2.41 -11.40 -7.26
C GLN A 32 1.34 -11.39 -8.36
N PHE A 33 0.05 -11.37 -8.00
CA PHE A 33 -1.04 -11.39 -8.98
C PHE A 33 -1.33 -10.03 -9.63
N HIS A 34 -1.10 -8.92 -8.92
CA HIS A 34 -1.59 -7.61 -9.35
C HIS A 34 -0.49 -6.62 -9.75
N PHE A 35 0.76 -6.78 -9.30
CA PHE A 35 1.81 -5.80 -9.60
C PHE A 35 2.19 -5.78 -11.08
N GLY A 36 2.40 -6.94 -11.71
CA GLY A 36 2.78 -6.99 -13.12
C GLY A 36 1.81 -6.25 -14.05
N PRO A 37 0.49 -6.54 -14.00
CA PRO A 37 -0.51 -5.83 -14.78
C PRO A 37 -0.64 -4.33 -14.44
N LEU A 38 -0.31 -3.92 -13.21
CA LEU A 38 -0.31 -2.50 -12.82
C LEU A 38 0.94 -1.78 -13.31
N LEU A 39 2.12 -2.40 -13.20
CA LEU A 39 3.40 -1.85 -13.65
C LEU A 39 3.47 -1.63 -15.16
N SER A 40 2.83 -2.50 -15.95
CA SER A 40 2.83 -2.40 -17.42
C SER A 40 2.12 -1.15 -17.95
N LYS A 41 1.41 -0.42 -17.09
CA LYS A 41 0.66 0.80 -17.42
C LYS A 41 1.27 2.06 -16.80
N ILE A 42 2.45 1.96 -16.21
CA ILE A 42 3.18 3.08 -15.61
C ILE A 42 4.25 3.54 -16.59
N ASN A 43 4.34 4.84 -16.82
CA ASN A 43 5.43 5.44 -17.57
C ASN A 43 6.48 5.95 -16.59
N PHE A 44 7.72 5.54 -16.81
CA PHE A 44 8.88 5.99 -16.04
C PHE A 44 9.69 6.96 -16.89
N LYS A 45 10.28 7.97 -16.24
CA LYS A 45 11.31 8.80 -16.87
C LYS A 45 12.52 7.95 -17.28
N ASP A 46 13.21 8.36 -18.35
CA ASP A 46 14.36 7.64 -18.90
C ASP A 46 15.37 7.24 -17.81
N GLY A 47 15.75 5.96 -17.81
CA GLY A 47 16.71 5.39 -16.87
C GLY A 47 16.13 4.94 -15.52
N LEU A 48 14.83 5.15 -15.27
CA LEU A 48 14.15 4.64 -14.08
C LEU A 48 13.41 3.32 -14.37
N SER A 49 13.55 2.37 -13.45
CA SER A 49 12.81 1.11 -13.47
C SER A 49 12.48 0.68 -12.04
N PRO A 50 11.32 0.06 -11.81
CA PRO A 50 10.98 -0.50 -10.49
C PRO A 50 11.94 -1.66 -10.12
N PRO A 51 12.25 -1.87 -8.83
CA PRO A 51 11.81 -1.08 -7.67
C PRO A 51 12.49 0.29 -7.60
N LEU A 52 11.72 1.35 -7.32
CA LEU A 52 12.25 2.70 -7.09
C LEU A 52 12.33 3.03 -5.60
N ASN A 53 13.28 3.88 -5.21
CA ASN A 53 13.26 4.44 -3.86
C ASN A 53 12.05 5.36 -3.71
N LEU A 54 11.45 5.40 -2.53
CA LEU A 54 10.27 6.23 -2.26
C LEU A 54 10.48 7.71 -2.56
N LYS A 55 11.69 8.23 -2.29
CA LYS A 55 12.08 9.62 -2.60
C LYS A 55 11.99 9.97 -4.09
N ASP A 56 12.10 8.96 -4.96
CA ASP A 56 12.12 9.10 -6.42
C ASP A 56 10.72 8.94 -7.02
N ILE A 57 9.72 8.50 -6.24
CA ILE A 57 8.32 8.36 -6.65
C ILE A 57 7.65 9.72 -6.57
N LYS A 58 7.75 10.48 -7.66
CA LYS A 58 7.13 11.79 -7.82
C LYS A 58 6.56 11.91 -9.22
N GLN A 59 5.65 12.86 -9.44
CA GLN A 59 5.00 13.05 -10.73
C GLN A 59 5.99 13.30 -11.88
N GLU A 60 7.11 13.98 -11.61
CA GLU A 60 8.15 14.24 -12.62
C GLU A 60 8.91 12.98 -13.09
N ASN A 61 8.85 11.90 -12.30
CA ASN A 61 9.60 10.66 -12.54
C ASN A 61 8.70 9.49 -12.91
N VAL A 62 7.46 9.50 -12.41
CA VAL A 62 6.50 8.40 -12.51
C VAL A 62 5.14 8.95 -12.90
N THR A 63 4.67 8.61 -14.10
CA THR A 63 3.34 8.96 -14.58
C THR A 63 2.44 7.73 -14.53
N VAL A 64 1.36 7.83 -13.77
CA VAL A 64 0.33 6.80 -13.66
C VAL A 64 -0.99 7.30 -14.26
N PRO A 65 -1.85 6.41 -14.77
CA PRO A 65 -3.16 6.83 -15.27
C PRO A 65 -4.02 7.46 -14.18
N ALA A 66 -4.78 8.49 -14.54
CA ALA A 66 -5.83 9.05 -13.68
C ALA A 66 -6.93 8.00 -13.45
N LEU A 67 -7.59 8.03 -12.29
CA LEU A 67 -8.56 6.99 -11.91
C LEU A 67 -9.75 6.89 -12.89
N GLU A 68 -10.11 8.01 -13.51
CA GLU A 68 -11.23 8.15 -14.45
C GLU A 68 -10.86 7.66 -15.85
N SER A 69 -9.57 7.65 -16.19
CA SER A 69 -9.06 7.23 -17.49
C SER A 69 -8.50 5.80 -17.49
N MET A 70 -8.59 5.07 -16.37
CA MET A 70 -8.08 3.70 -16.29
C MET A 70 -8.90 2.73 -17.12
N GLU A 71 -8.20 1.87 -17.86
CA GLU A 71 -8.82 0.72 -18.52
C GLU A 71 -9.44 -0.24 -17.48
N ALA A 72 -10.49 -0.96 -17.86
CA ALA A 72 -11.21 -1.87 -16.97
C ALA A 72 -10.31 -2.92 -16.30
N SER A 73 -9.33 -3.45 -17.04
CA SER A 73 -8.35 -4.40 -16.50
C SER A 73 -7.51 -3.77 -15.39
N GLN A 74 -6.94 -2.59 -15.65
CA GLN A 74 -6.15 -1.85 -14.67
C GLN A 74 -6.95 -1.51 -13.41
N MET A 75 -8.18 -1.01 -13.60
CA MET A 75 -9.13 -0.74 -12.53
C MET A 75 -9.41 -1.99 -11.70
N TYR A 76 -9.63 -3.15 -12.34
CA TYR A 76 -9.81 -4.42 -11.64
C TYR A 76 -8.60 -4.77 -10.77
N HIS A 77 -7.38 -4.69 -11.30
CA HIS A 77 -6.17 -5.01 -10.53
C HIS A 77 -5.99 -4.07 -9.34
N LEU A 78 -6.23 -2.77 -9.51
CA LEU A 78 -6.10 -1.78 -8.44
C LEU A 78 -7.16 -1.98 -7.34
N LEU A 79 -8.42 -2.21 -7.73
CA LEU A 79 -9.49 -2.52 -6.78
C LEU A 79 -9.20 -3.81 -5.99
N ARG A 80 -8.67 -4.85 -6.66
CA ARG A 80 -8.37 -6.13 -6.01
C ARG A 80 -7.13 -6.09 -5.13
N LEU A 81 -6.15 -5.26 -5.46
CA LEU A 81 -5.01 -4.95 -4.60
C LEU A 81 -5.50 -4.28 -3.31
N TYR A 82 -6.33 -3.25 -3.40
CA TYR A 82 -6.86 -2.53 -2.23
C TYR A 82 -8.07 -3.19 -1.56
N GLN A 83 -8.53 -4.33 -2.09
CA GLN A 83 -9.70 -5.09 -1.63
C GLN A 83 -10.97 -4.24 -1.58
N ILE A 84 -11.14 -3.39 -2.58
CA ILE A 84 -12.27 -2.48 -2.73
C ILE A 84 -13.33 -3.13 -3.63
N SER A 85 -14.60 -2.95 -3.28
CA SER A 85 -15.71 -3.41 -4.10
C SER A 85 -15.76 -2.63 -5.43
N PRO A 86 -16.05 -3.30 -6.56
CA PRO A 86 -16.19 -2.61 -7.84
C PRO A 86 -17.35 -1.60 -7.87
N ILE A 87 -18.36 -1.76 -7.01
CA ILE A 87 -19.47 -0.80 -6.90
C ILE A 87 -18.93 0.50 -6.30
N ASN A 88 -19.01 1.59 -7.09
CA ASN A 88 -18.41 2.90 -6.81
C ASN A 88 -16.89 2.82 -6.60
N GLY A 89 -16.21 1.97 -7.37
CA GLY A 89 -14.79 1.68 -7.22
C GLY A 89 -13.89 2.93 -7.28
N ILE A 90 -14.10 3.82 -8.25
CA ILE A 90 -13.34 5.07 -8.39
C ILE A 90 -13.47 5.94 -7.13
N THR A 91 -14.69 6.18 -6.66
CA THR A 91 -14.95 6.97 -5.45
C THR A 91 -14.21 6.37 -4.25
N LYS A 92 -14.31 5.06 -4.06
CA LYS A 92 -13.64 4.36 -2.95
C LYS A 92 -12.11 4.36 -3.08
N LEU A 93 -11.57 4.36 -4.29
CA LEU A 93 -10.13 4.51 -4.52
C LEU A 93 -9.66 5.93 -4.18
N ARG A 94 -10.42 6.97 -4.53
CA ARG A 94 -10.14 8.34 -4.09
C ARG A 94 -10.20 8.47 -2.57
N GLU A 95 -11.23 7.92 -1.95
CA GLU A 95 -11.34 7.86 -0.47
C GLU A 95 -10.16 7.11 0.15
N ARG A 96 -9.73 5.99 -0.45
CA ARG A 96 -8.55 5.24 0.01
C ARG A 96 -7.28 6.07 -0.10
N SER A 97 -7.08 6.76 -1.21
CA SER A 97 -5.93 7.66 -1.44
C SER A 97 -5.88 8.77 -0.40
N LEU A 98 -7.01 9.45 -0.19
CA LEU A 98 -7.15 10.49 0.84
C LEU A 98 -6.91 9.94 2.25
N LEU A 99 -7.46 8.76 2.57
CA LEU A 99 -7.24 8.13 3.87
C LEU A 99 -5.75 7.87 4.12
N LEU A 100 -5.03 7.33 3.12
CA LEU A 100 -3.59 7.08 3.26
C LEU A 100 -2.82 8.38 3.49
N HIS A 101 -3.15 9.43 2.74
CA HIS A 101 -2.56 10.75 2.92
C HIS A 101 -2.82 11.31 4.33
N CYS A 102 -4.07 11.26 4.81
CA CYS A 102 -4.41 11.73 6.15
C CYS A 102 -3.67 10.95 7.26
N LEU A 103 -3.59 9.62 7.12
CA LEU A 103 -2.86 8.79 8.06
C LEU A 103 -1.37 9.12 8.08
N ASP A 104 -0.75 9.32 6.92
CA ASP A 104 0.65 9.68 6.84
C ASP A 104 0.92 11.08 7.41
N ASN A 105 0.05 12.05 7.15
CA ASN A 105 0.17 13.39 7.74
C ASN A 105 0.05 13.34 9.27
N GLN A 106 -0.88 12.54 9.80
CA GLN A 106 -1.00 12.38 11.25
C GLN A 106 0.30 11.84 11.87
N LEU A 107 0.86 10.77 11.29
CA LEU A 107 2.11 10.17 11.78
C LEU A 107 3.32 11.10 11.64
N ARG A 108 3.33 11.93 10.59
CA ARG A 108 4.37 12.95 10.37
C ARG A 108 4.30 14.09 11.39
N ASN A 109 3.09 14.55 11.70
CA ASN A 109 2.86 15.65 12.65
C ASN A 109 3.22 15.28 14.10
N GLU A 110 3.26 13.98 14.40
CA GLU A 110 3.72 13.42 15.68
C GLU A 110 5.24 13.16 15.69
N ASP A 111 5.99 13.74 14.74
CA ASP A 111 7.45 13.59 14.54
C ASP A 111 7.92 12.13 14.56
N TYR A 112 7.10 11.23 14.02
CA TYR A 112 7.35 9.79 13.99
C TYR A 112 7.46 9.12 15.38
N GLU A 113 7.26 9.85 16.48
CA GLU A 113 7.36 9.32 17.84
C GLU A 113 6.27 8.29 18.11
N SER A 114 5.07 8.49 17.56
CA SER A 114 4.01 7.48 17.64
C SER A 114 4.40 6.17 16.98
N ILE A 115 5.22 6.18 15.92
CA ILE A 115 5.71 4.96 15.28
C ILE A 115 6.71 4.22 16.19
N ASN A 116 7.52 4.94 16.98
CA ASN A 116 8.48 4.33 17.91
C ASN A 116 7.78 3.49 18.98
N VAL A 117 6.63 3.96 19.45
CA VAL A 117 5.87 3.34 20.55
C VAL A 117 4.74 2.42 20.06
N MET A 118 4.50 2.32 18.75
CA MET A 118 3.48 1.42 18.20
C MET A 118 3.80 -0.04 18.55
N GLU A 119 2.79 -0.77 19.02
CA GLU A 119 2.83 -2.21 19.14
C GLU A 119 3.01 -2.88 17.77
N GLU A 120 3.62 -4.06 17.73
CA GLU A 120 3.93 -4.75 16.46
C GLU A 120 2.68 -4.91 15.56
N ASN A 121 1.53 -5.23 16.16
CA ASN A 121 0.27 -5.39 15.44
C ASN A 121 -0.21 -4.10 14.76
N ASP A 122 0.07 -2.95 15.35
CA ASP A 122 -0.29 -1.65 14.78
C ASP A 122 0.64 -1.31 13.62
N VAL A 123 1.96 -1.53 13.79
CA VAL A 123 2.95 -1.38 12.70
C VAL A 123 2.58 -2.27 11.51
N ILE A 124 2.30 -3.56 11.75
CA ILE A 124 1.85 -4.51 10.72
C ILE A 124 0.58 -4.02 10.03
N THR A 125 -0.37 -3.50 10.79
CA THR A 125 -1.63 -2.97 10.21
C THR A 125 -1.35 -1.75 9.33
N GLN A 126 -0.49 -0.83 9.76
CA GLN A 126 -0.08 0.34 8.99
C GLN A 126 0.64 -0.03 7.69
N LEU A 127 1.55 -1.02 7.72
CA LEU A 127 2.20 -1.54 6.51
C LEU A 127 1.19 -2.21 5.57
N TYR A 128 0.30 -3.03 6.12
CA TYR A 128 -0.69 -3.77 5.35
C TYR A 128 -1.68 -2.85 4.60
N ILE A 129 -2.20 -1.79 5.23
CA ILE A 129 -3.12 -0.87 4.57
C ILE A 129 -2.47 -0.09 3.41
N ARG A 130 -1.16 0.16 3.50
CA ARG A 130 -0.33 0.80 2.45
C ARG A 130 0.16 -0.17 1.40
N ARG A 131 -0.06 -1.48 1.60
CA ARG A 131 0.45 -2.56 0.74
C ARG A 131 1.99 -2.63 0.70
N ILE A 132 2.63 -2.27 1.81
CA ILE A 132 4.07 -2.41 2.01
C ILE A 132 4.35 -3.84 2.49
N ILE A 133 5.12 -4.57 1.70
CA ILE A 133 5.46 -5.97 1.92
C ILE A 133 6.39 -6.11 3.12
N PHE A 134 6.16 -7.19 3.87
CA PHE A 134 6.99 -7.64 4.98
C PHE A 134 6.88 -9.16 5.09
N LYS A 135 7.89 -9.80 5.67
CA LYS A 135 7.91 -11.23 6.01
C LYS A 135 7.55 -11.46 7.47
N ASN A 136 7.16 -12.69 7.80
CA ASN A 136 6.72 -13.06 9.14
C ASN A 136 7.87 -13.02 10.18
N ASP A 137 9.09 -13.28 9.72
CA ASP A 137 10.31 -13.36 10.53
C ASP A 137 11.02 -12.01 10.73
N GLU A 138 10.54 -10.93 10.12
CA GLU A 138 11.14 -9.60 10.28
C GLU A 138 10.93 -9.01 11.67
N ASP A 139 11.96 -8.42 12.25
CA ASP A 139 11.87 -7.75 13.54
C ASP A 139 11.00 -6.47 13.49
N VAL A 140 10.31 -6.15 14.58
CA VAL A 140 9.42 -4.99 14.67
C VAL A 140 10.13 -3.66 14.39
N ASP A 141 11.40 -3.51 14.76
CA ASP A 141 12.16 -2.28 14.51
C ASP A 141 12.48 -2.09 13.02
N ILE A 142 12.66 -3.19 12.28
CA ILE A 142 12.77 -3.15 10.81
C ILE A 142 11.44 -2.66 10.21
N LEU A 143 10.31 -3.18 10.70
CA LEU A 143 8.97 -2.77 10.24
C LEU A 143 8.67 -1.30 10.56
N ARG A 144 9.04 -0.83 11.75
CA ARG A 144 8.92 0.59 12.16
C ARG A 144 9.76 1.48 11.26
N ASN A 145 11.02 1.13 11.00
CA ASN A 145 11.90 1.90 10.13
C ASN A 145 11.35 1.98 8.70
N ARG A 146 10.80 0.88 8.18
CA ARG A 146 10.13 0.88 6.87
C ARG A 146 8.91 1.79 6.84
N LEU A 147 8.09 1.78 7.90
CA LEU A 147 6.96 2.69 8.02
C LEU A 147 7.41 4.16 8.09
N LYS A 148 8.43 4.48 8.89
CA LYS A 148 9.00 5.84 8.97
C LYS A 148 9.49 6.32 7.62
N GLU A 149 10.21 5.48 6.89
CA GLU A 149 10.70 5.82 5.55
C GLU A 149 9.54 6.10 4.58
N TRP A 150 8.48 5.28 4.63
CA TRP A 150 7.25 5.54 3.88
C TRP A 150 6.65 6.90 4.21
N VAL A 151 6.36 7.13 5.49
CA VAL A 151 5.74 8.38 5.94
C VAL A 151 6.61 9.57 5.56
N LYS A 152 7.93 9.49 5.72
CA LYS A 152 8.87 10.55 5.34
C LYS A 152 8.67 11.04 3.92
N TYR A 153 8.49 10.15 2.94
CA TYR A 153 8.41 10.53 1.54
C TYR A 153 6.98 10.65 0.98
N SER A 154 5.96 10.16 1.69
CA SER A 154 4.60 10.07 1.13
C SER A 154 3.90 11.40 0.83
N GLU A 155 4.34 12.51 1.44
CA GLU A 155 3.86 13.86 1.10
C GLU A 155 4.14 14.21 -0.36
N GLY A 156 5.32 13.84 -0.88
CA GLY A 156 5.68 14.07 -2.29
C GLY A 156 4.99 13.11 -3.27
N ILE A 157 4.26 12.11 -2.77
CA ILE A 157 3.58 11.09 -3.57
C ILE A 157 2.09 11.44 -3.75
N TYR A 158 1.46 12.04 -2.74
CA TYR A 158 0.06 12.45 -2.82
C TYR A 158 -0.09 13.84 -3.42
N GLU A 159 -0.94 13.95 -4.44
CA GLU A 159 -1.37 15.24 -4.96
C GLU A 159 -2.85 15.21 -5.29
N LYS A 160 -3.56 16.28 -4.92
CA LYS A 160 -4.98 16.42 -5.24
C LYS A 160 -5.14 16.55 -6.76
N GLY A 161 -5.98 15.70 -7.36
CA GLY A 161 -6.10 15.56 -8.81
C GLY A 161 -5.18 14.49 -9.43
N ASN A 162 -4.25 13.94 -8.66
CA ASN A 162 -3.47 12.74 -9.00
C ASN A 162 -3.50 11.73 -7.84
N GLU A 163 -4.71 11.41 -7.40
CA GLU A 163 -4.94 10.49 -6.27
C GLU A 163 -4.44 9.07 -6.58
N SER A 164 -4.21 8.73 -7.85
CA SER A 164 -3.71 7.42 -8.24
C SER A 164 -2.25 7.20 -7.84
N LEU A 165 -1.38 8.22 -7.83
CA LEU A 165 0.06 8.00 -7.60
C LEU A 165 0.36 7.32 -6.25
N ILE A 166 -0.26 7.76 -5.16
CA ILE A 166 -0.12 7.11 -3.84
C ILE A 166 -0.66 5.66 -3.81
N LEU A 167 -1.61 5.32 -4.69
CA LEU A 167 -2.12 3.95 -4.82
C LEU A 167 -1.19 3.05 -5.65
N TYR A 168 -0.34 3.64 -6.49
CA TYR A 168 0.70 2.93 -7.26
C TYR A 168 2.04 2.91 -6.55
N ALA A 169 2.28 3.79 -5.57
CA ALA A 169 3.50 3.85 -4.79
C ALA A 169 4.00 2.48 -4.29
N PRO A 170 3.18 1.59 -3.70
CA PRO A 170 3.69 0.28 -3.27
C PRO A 170 4.08 -0.61 -4.45
N VAL A 171 3.40 -0.48 -5.59
CA VAL A 171 3.69 -1.25 -6.80
C VAL A 171 5.03 -0.82 -7.39
N VAL A 172 5.28 0.49 -7.46
CA VAL A 172 6.49 1.11 -7.99
C VAL A 172 7.69 0.91 -7.07
N ALA A 173 7.50 1.08 -5.76
CA ALA A 173 8.56 0.97 -4.77
C ALA A 173 9.11 -0.46 -4.64
N GLN A 174 8.28 -1.47 -4.91
CA GLN A 174 8.61 -2.86 -4.62
C GLN A 174 8.82 -3.70 -5.89
N GLY A 175 8.27 -3.28 -7.04
CA GLY A 175 8.44 -3.99 -8.31
C GLY A 175 7.87 -5.41 -8.31
N ILE A 176 8.10 -6.18 -9.39
CA ILE A 176 7.74 -7.61 -9.45
C ILE A 176 8.85 -8.40 -8.74
N GLY A 177 8.95 -8.29 -7.42
CA GLY A 177 10.09 -8.83 -6.68
C GLY A 177 9.84 -8.96 -5.19
N LEU A 178 9.12 -10.01 -4.79
CA LEU A 178 9.50 -10.73 -3.59
C LEU A 178 10.38 -11.87 -4.08
N GLU A 179 11.70 -11.69 -3.99
CA GLU A 179 12.61 -12.80 -4.22
C GLU A 179 12.29 -13.96 -3.27
N LYS A 180 12.40 -15.15 -3.85
CA LYS A 180 12.19 -16.47 -3.25
C LYS A 180 12.99 -16.66 -1.96
#